data_AF-A0A352WZI7-F1
#
_entry.id   AF-A0A352WZI7-F1
#
_cell.length_a   1.000
_cell.length_b   1.000
_cell.length_c   1.000
_cell.angle_alpha   90.00
_cell.angle_beta   90.00
_cell.angle_gamma   90.00
#
_symmetry.space_group_name_H-M   'P 1'
#
loop_
_entity.id
_entity.type
_entity.pdbx_description
1 polymer ?
#
loop_
_entity_poly.entity_id
_entity_poly.type
_entity_poly.pdbx_seq_one_letter_code
_entity_poly.pdbx_strand_id
1 'polypeptide(L)'
;MLAFVPGGTFGNEGSINGENKMKDYEAVCDFLIELNRENQYHINWNWARFEWMTEHPEFDKGLINSIGLWMDGGRVVGAAIYDMYFGKAFVGALPAYSALYPEILDSDLLIWSYPLYCYGMPAPLKSLLDRTLPLSSMAMHKVGDRYEHVGQRDFTHLHYVMICGCGFPNSKQNFEPAVAQFKLCFPNNHTILTVPESPMFNAPEAQTVTMPRLEKIKEAGKQFAERLAISDGLMQEITSPMIPEEQYAAIVNGSVR
;
A
#
# COMPACT_ATOMS: atom_id res chain seq x y z
N MET A 1 -3.63 0.29 2.10
CA MET A 1 -4.20 -0.52 1.01
C MET A 1 -3.45 -0.24 -0.28
N LEU A 2 -2.59 -1.15 -0.76
CA LEU A 2 -2.31 -1.26 -2.20
C LEU A 2 -3.44 -2.14 -2.76
N ALA A 3 -4.16 -1.68 -3.75
CA ALA A 3 -5.16 -2.48 -4.47
C ALA A 3 -4.67 -2.61 -5.91
N PHE A 4 -4.45 -3.85 -6.35
CA PHE A 4 -4.08 -4.18 -7.73
C PHE A 4 -5.36 -4.60 -8.46
N VAL A 5 -5.66 -3.96 -9.59
CA VAL A 5 -6.76 -4.35 -10.49
C VAL A 5 -6.10 -4.77 -11.81
N PRO A 6 -6.06 -6.07 -12.17
CA PRO A 6 -5.31 -6.52 -13.34
C PRO A 6 -6.09 -6.34 -14.65
N GLY A 7 -5.36 -6.00 -15.73
CA GLY A 7 -5.81 -5.99 -17.13
C GLY A 7 -5.02 -6.92 -18.07
N GLY A 8 -4.25 -7.88 -17.54
CA GLY A 8 -3.30 -8.72 -18.28
C GLY A 8 -3.81 -10.09 -18.74
N THR A 9 -3.07 -10.70 -19.69
CA THR A 9 -3.42 -11.91 -20.44
C THR A 9 -3.14 -13.25 -19.74
N PHE A 10 -2.48 -13.29 -18.58
CA PHE A 10 -2.47 -14.50 -17.75
C PHE A 10 -3.70 -14.45 -16.85
N GLY A 11 -4.63 -15.38 -17.09
CA GLY A 11 -5.85 -15.47 -16.30
C GLY A 11 -5.51 -15.57 -14.82
N ASN A 12 -6.27 -14.87 -13.99
CA ASN A 12 -6.35 -15.13 -12.57
C ASN A 12 -6.94 -16.55 -12.39
N GLU A 13 -6.12 -17.59 -12.54
CA GLU A 13 -6.54 -18.98 -12.38
C GLU A 13 -6.50 -19.44 -10.92
N GLY A 14 -6.72 -18.54 -9.96
CA GLY A 14 -6.96 -18.91 -8.58
C GLY A 14 -6.97 -17.76 -7.58
N SER A 15 -8.07 -17.62 -6.85
CA SER A 15 -8.05 -17.16 -5.46
C SER A 15 -7.93 -18.38 -4.53
N ILE A 16 -7.47 -18.19 -3.29
CA ILE A 16 -7.61 -19.24 -2.26
C ILE A 16 -9.09 -19.62 -2.20
N ASN A 17 -9.41 -20.83 -2.68
CA ASN A 17 -10.78 -21.31 -2.69
C ASN A 17 -11.03 -21.88 -1.31
N GLY A 18 -11.97 -21.28 -0.58
CA GLY A 18 -12.30 -21.65 0.80
C GLY A 18 -12.68 -23.12 1.02
N GLU A 19 -12.83 -23.90 -0.06
CA GLU A 19 -13.09 -25.34 -0.06
C GLU A 19 -11.86 -26.21 0.24
N ASN A 20 -10.62 -25.71 0.12
CA ASN A 20 -9.41 -26.52 0.38
C ASN A 20 -8.23 -25.75 1.00
N LYS A 21 -8.53 -24.97 2.05
CA LYS A 21 -7.57 -24.09 2.78
C LYS A 21 -6.21 -24.69 3.09
N MET A 22 -6.12 -26.00 3.35
CA MET A 22 -4.87 -26.66 3.71
C MET A 22 -3.93 -26.84 2.51
N LYS A 23 -4.48 -27.13 1.32
CA LYS A 23 -3.71 -27.26 0.08
C LYS A 23 -3.12 -25.92 -0.39
N ASP A 24 -3.92 -24.85 -0.30
CA ASP A 24 -3.49 -23.52 -0.72
C ASP A 24 -2.43 -22.94 0.25
N TYR A 25 -2.56 -23.23 1.55
CA TYR A 25 -1.56 -22.90 2.56
C TYR A 25 -0.22 -23.61 2.30
N GLU A 26 -0.26 -24.92 2.08
CA GLU A 26 0.93 -25.72 1.76
C GLU A 26 1.60 -25.24 0.47
N ALA A 27 0.84 -24.92 -0.58
CA ALA A 27 1.37 -24.42 -1.84
C ALA A 27 2.08 -23.05 -1.70
N VAL A 28 1.56 -22.15 -0.87
CA VAL A 28 2.22 -20.86 -0.58
C VAL A 28 3.47 -21.09 0.26
N CYS A 29 3.43 -22.02 1.23
CA CYS A 29 4.62 -22.38 2.01
C CYS A 29 5.74 -22.93 1.11
N ASP A 30 5.42 -23.85 0.20
CA ASP A 30 6.36 -24.42 -0.76
C ASP A 30 6.98 -23.34 -1.67
N PHE A 31 6.16 -22.42 -2.17
CA PHE A 31 6.63 -21.25 -2.93
C PHE A 31 7.59 -20.38 -2.11
N LEU A 32 7.26 -20.05 -0.87
CA LEU A 32 8.11 -19.20 -0.02
C LEU A 32 9.43 -19.89 0.33
N ILE A 33 9.41 -21.20 0.58
CA ILE A 33 10.62 -22.00 0.81
C ILE A 33 11.51 -21.96 -0.44
N GLU A 34 10.91 -22.14 -1.62
CA GLU A 34 11.65 -22.15 -2.87
C GLU A 34 12.18 -20.79 -3.30
N LEU A 35 11.39 -19.73 -3.11
CA LEU A 35 11.81 -18.36 -3.39
C LEU A 35 13.09 -17.97 -2.64
N ASN A 36 13.32 -18.58 -1.48
CA ASN A 36 14.50 -18.33 -0.64
C ASN A 36 15.56 -19.45 -0.75
N ARG A 37 15.38 -20.44 -1.64
CA ARG A 37 16.29 -21.61 -1.78
C ARG A 37 17.72 -21.21 -2.14
N GLU A 38 17.88 -20.18 -2.97
CA GLU A 38 19.20 -19.69 -3.42
C GLU A 38 19.69 -18.45 -2.64
N ASN A 39 18.88 -17.90 -1.72
CA ASN A 39 19.23 -16.75 -0.90
C ASN A 39 18.79 -16.94 0.56
N GLN A 40 19.73 -17.41 1.39
CA GLN A 40 19.46 -17.78 2.78
C GLN A 40 19.37 -16.59 3.75
N TYR A 41 19.59 -15.34 3.31
CA TYR A 41 19.53 -14.17 4.18
C TYR A 41 18.12 -13.92 4.77
N HIS A 42 17.07 -14.46 4.15
CA HIS A 42 15.67 -14.20 4.52
C HIS A 42 14.79 -15.46 4.63
N ILE A 43 15.37 -16.67 4.53
CA ILE A 43 14.62 -17.94 4.46
C ILE A 43 13.68 -18.17 5.65
N ASN A 44 14.14 -17.81 6.86
CA ASN A 44 13.35 -17.93 8.08
C ASN A 44 12.30 -16.82 8.20
N TRP A 45 12.42 -15.72 7.47
CA TRP A 45 11.60 -14.53 7.72
C TRP A 45 10.35 -14.48 6.86
N ASN A 46 10.33 -15.02 5.64
CA ASN A 46 9.12 -14.97 4.80
C ASN A 46 8.15 -16.11 5.13
N TRP A 47 8.67 -17.32 5.35
CA TRP A 47 7.86 -18.49 5.72
C TRP A 47 7.32 -18.38 7.16
N ALA A 48 8.18 -18.11 8.16
CA ALA A 48 7.72 -17.96 9.55
C ALA A 48 6.79 -16.75 9.72
N ARG A 49 6.90 -15.74 8.86
CA ARG A 49 6.00 -14.58 8.83
C ARG A 49 4.64 -14.93 8.26
N PHE A 50 4.58 -15.73 7.18
CA PHE A 50 3.33 -16.25 6.65
C PHE A 50 2.64 -17.17 7.66
N GLU A 51 3.39 -18.08 8.29
CA GLU A 51 2.89 -18.94 9.37
C GLU A 51 2.38 -18.13 10.57
N TRP A 52 3.17 -17.16 11.04
CA TRP A 52 2.77 -16.30 12.14
C TRP A 52 1.54 -15.46 11.81
N MET A 53 1.45 -14.91 10.59
CA MET A 53 0.26 -14.20 10.10
C MET A 53 -0.98 -15.10 10.10
N THR A 54 -0.89 -16.33 9.57
CA THR A 54 -2.04 -17.25 9.52
C THR A 54 -2.52 -17.69 10.89
N GLU A 55 -1.60 -17.82 11.85
CA GLU A 55 -1.90 -18.23 13.22
C GLU A 55 -2.15 -17.05 14.17
N HIS A 56 -1.98 -15.79 13.72
CA HIS A 56 -2.12 -14.63 14.59
C HIS A 56 -3.59 -14.39 14.98
N PRO A 57 -3.91 -14.24 16.29
CA PRO A 57 -5.28 -14.04 16.74
C PRO A 57 -5.96 -12.75 16.23
N GLU A 58 -5.16 -11.72 15.91
CA GLU A 58 -5.64 -10.41 15.44
C GLU A 58 -5.72 -10.31 13.91
N PHE A 59 -5.28 -11.33 13.17
CA PHE A 59 -5.40 -11.33 11.71
C PHE A 59 -6.84 -11.60 11.30
N ASP A 60 -7.42 -10.70 10.49
CA ASP A 60 -8.73 -10.94 9.89
C ASP A 60 -8.63 -12.05 8.85
N LYS A 61 -9.03 -13.26 9.25
CA LYS A 61 -9.02 -14.46 8.41
C LYS A 61 -9.93 -14.34 7.18
N GLY A 62 -10.86 -13.37 7.15
CA GLY A 62 -11.65 -13.03 5.97
C GLY A 62 -10.83 -12.41 4.83
N LEU A 63 -9.65 -11.86 5.13
CA LEU A 63 -8.76 -11.24 4.15
C LEU A 63 -7.84 -12.23 3.44
N ILE A 64 -7.84 -13.52 3.81
CA ILE A 64 -6.94 -14.52 3.22
C ILE A 64 -7.16 -14.67 1.70
N ASN A 65 -8.40 -14.47 1.23
CA ASN A 65 -8.76 -14.52 -0.18
C ASN A 65 -8.33 -13.27 -0.98
N SER A 66 -7.80 -12.25 -0.29
CA SER A 66 -7.26 -11.03 -0.93
C SER A 66 -5.76 -11.13 -1.26
N ILE A 67 -5.11 -12.24 -0.89
CA ILE A 67 -3.75 -12.57 -1.30
C ILE A 67 -3.76 -12.87 -2.80
N GLY A 68 -2.98 -12.10 -3.58
CA GLY A 68 -2.82 -12.37 -5.00
C GLY A 68 -1.84 -13.53 -5.21
N LEU A 69 -2.25 -14.56 -5.93
CA LEU A 69 -1.39 -15.70 -6.29
C LEU A 69 -1.29 -15.81 -7.81
N TRP A 70 -0.10 -16.10 -8.29
CA TRP A 70 0.15 -16.46 -9.68
C TRP A 70 0.46 -17.95 -9.74
N MET A 71 -0.28 -18.67 -10.58
CA MET A 71 -0.22 -20.13 -10.71
C MET A 71 0.33 -20.54 -12.07
N ASP A 72 1.16 -21.57 -12.12
CA ASP A 72 1.54 -22.28 -13.34
C ASP A 72 1.45 -23.80 -13.09
N GLY A 73 0.64 -24.51 -13.87
CA GLY A 73 0.47 -25.97 -13.73
C GLY A 73 0.02 -26.44 -12.34
N GLY A 74 -0.77 -25.63 -11.61
CA GLY A 74 -1.23 -25.95 -10.24
C GLY A 74 -0.22 -25.63 -9.14
N ARG A 75 0.86 -24.90 -9.47
CA ARG A 75 1.92 -24.49 -8.55
C ARG A 75 1.94 -22.97 -8.41
N VAL A 76 2.13 -22.48 -7.19
CA VAL A 76 2.35 -21.04 -6.93
C VAL A 76 3.74 -20.63 -7.42
N VAL A 77 3.80 -19.68 -8.36
CA VAL A 77 5.04 -19.17 -8.96
C VAL A 77 5.27 -17.68 -8.65
N GLY A 78 4.27 -17.01 -8.10
CA GLY A 78 4.37 -15.66 -7.53
C GLY A 78 3.26 -15.39 -6.52
N ALA A 79 3.48 -14.45 -5.61
CA ALA A 79 2.49 -14.07 -4.60
C ALA A 79 2.62 -12.61 -4.16
N ALA A 80 1.48 -11.99 -3.83
CA ALA A 80 1.33 -10.70 -3.17
C ALA A 80 0.60 -10.92 -1.82
N ILE A 81 1.39 -11.05 -0.75
CA ILE A 81 0.95 -11.49 0.58
C ILE A 81 0.91 -10.30 1.54
N TYR A 82 -0.12 -10.19 2.39
CA TYR A 82 -0.25 -9.10 3.36
C TYR A 82 -0.19 -9.59 4.80
N ASP A 83 0.53 -8.88 5.67
CA ASP A 83 1.07 -9.47 6.91
C ASP A 83 0.21 -9.35 8.18
N MET A 84 -0.66 -8.32 8.29
CA MET A 84 -1.60 -8.23 9.42
C MET A 84 -2.62 -7.10 9.30
N TYR A 85 -2.22 -5.97 8.71
CA TYR A 85 -3.03 -4.77 8.49
C TYR A 85 -2.77 -4.22 7.08
N PHE A 86 -3.78 -3.60 6.45
CA PHE A 86 -3.64 -2.97 5.13
C PHE A 86 -2.43 -2.03 5.07
N GLY A 87 -1.45 -2.30 4.17
CA GLY A 87 -0.23 -1.50 4.01
C GLY A 87 1.10 -2.25 4.23
N LYS A 88 1.05 -3.51 4.67
CA LYS A 88 2.21 -4.42 4.66
C LYS A 88 2.00 -5.47 3.57
N ALA A 89 2.62 -5.30 2.41
CA ALA A 89 2.58 -6.29 1.33
C ALA A 89 3.99 -6.81 1.03
N PHE A 90 4.13 -8.13 0.96
CA PHE A 90 5.26 -8.82 0.35
C PHE A 90 4.86 -9.21 -1.06
N VAL A 91 5.66 -8.84 -2.05
CA VAL A 91 5.45 -9.27 -3.44
C VAL A 91 6.70 -9.97 -3.93
N GLY A 92 6.54 -11.21 -4.38
CA GLY A 92 7.64 -12.04 -4.87
C GLY A 92 7.21 -12.92 -6.03
N ALA A 93 8.12 -13.16 -6.96
CA ALA A 93 7.98 -14.15 -8.02
C ALA A 93 9.25 -15.01 -8.06
N LEU A 94 9.12 -16.29 -8.40
CA LEU A 94 10.28 -17.17 -8.57
C LEU A 94 11.20 -16.60 -9.67
N PRO A 95 12.53 -16.83 -9.62
CA PRO A 95 13.48 -16.19 -10.56
C PRO A 95 13.15 -16.39 -12.04
N ALA A 96 12.70 -17.59 -12.42
CA ALA A 96 12.25 -17.94 -13.77
C ALA A 96 10.97 -17.21 -14.22
N TYR A 97 10.25 -16.59 -13.29
CA TYR A 97 9.00 -15.87 -13.46
C TYR A 97 9.14 -14.39 -13.09
N SER A 98 10.36 -13.84 -13.12
CA SER A 98 10.61 -12.40 -12.99
C SER A 98 9.87 -11.56 -14.06
N ALA A 99 9.36 -12.20 -15.11
CA ALA A 99 8.41 -11.62 -16.06
C ALA A 99 7.00 -11.36 -15.49
N LEU A 100 6.69 -11.73 -14.25
CA LEU A 100 5.43 -11.38 -13.54
C LEU A 100 5.47 -9.98 -12.91
N TYR A 101 6.65 -9.42 -12.61
CA TYR A 101 6.77 -8.01 -12.21
C TYR A 101 6.11 -7.04 -13.22
N PRO A 102 6.22 -7.25 -14.54
CA PRO A 102 5.40 -6.59 -15.55
C PRO A 102 3.89 -6.54 -15.28
N GLU A 103 3.25 -7.61 -14.81
CA GLU A 103 1.79 -7.60 -14.53
C GLU A 103 1.43 -6.76 -13.29
N ILE A 104 2.34 -6.71 -12.31
CA ILE A 104 2.25 -5.77 -11.17
C ILE A 104 2.40 -4.31 -11.67
N LEU A 105 3.06 -4.11 -12.82
CA LEU A 105 3.25 -2.83 -13.50
C LEU A 105 2.15 -2.52 -14.56
N ASP A 106 1.38 -3.52 -15.01
CA ASP A 106 0.19 -3.39 -15.88
C ASP A 106 -1.07 -2.98 -15.10
N SER A 107 -0.92 -2.60 -13.83
CA SER A 107 -2.01 -1.92 -13.12
C SER A 107 -2.18 -0.51 -13.64
N ASP A 108 -3.40 0.01 -13.56
CA ASP A 108 -3.69 1.42 -13.88
C ASP A 108 -3.62 2.32 -12.63
N LEU A 109 -3.61 1.73 -11.43
CA LEU A 109 -3.70 2.44 -10.15
C LEU A 109 -2.83 1.80 -9.05
N LEU A 110 -2.03 2.61 -8.36
CA LEU A 110 -1.24 2.24 -7.19
C LEU A 110 -1.58 3.12 -5.98
N ILE A 111 -2.13 2.50 -4.94
CA ILE A 111 -2.53 3.20 -3.70
C ILE A 111 -1.49 2.99 -2.58
N TRP A 112 -0.82 4.05 -2.18
CA TRP A 112 0.13 4.12 -1.08
C TRP A 112 -0.55 4.64 0.18
N SER A 113 -0.98 3.73 1.05
CA SER A 113 -1.72 4.07 2.27
C SER A 113 -0.95 3.65 3.51
N TYR A 114 -0.55 4.62 4.34
CA TYR A 114 0.40 4.43 5.44
C TYR A 114 0.33 5.53 6.51
N PRO A 115 0.77 5.25 7.76
CA PRO A 115 0.93 6.29 8.77
C PRO A 115 2.19 7.12 8.54
N LEU A 116 2.13 8.41 8.84
CA LEU A 116 3.25 9.34 8.82
C LEU A 116 4.18 9.06 10.01
N TYR A 117 5.33 8.45 9.74
CA TYR A 117 6.35 8.17 10.76
C TYR A 117 7.60 8.98 10.47
N CYS A 118 8.10 9.69 11.49
CA CYS A 118 9.27 10.56 11.37
C CYS A 118 9.17 11.52 10.16
N TYR A 119 7.97 12.08 9.93
CA TYR A 119 7.66 12.97 8.79
C TYR A 119 7.82 12.34 7.40
N GLY A 120 7.82 11.00 7.29
CA GLY A 120 7.99 10.28 6.03
C GLY A 120 7.29 8.93 5.98
N MET A 121 7.67 8.13 4.99
CA MET A 121 7.20 6.75 4.84
C MET A 121 7.80 5.82 5.91
N PRO A 122 7.05 4.84 6.43
CA PRO A 122 7.60 3.79 7.27
C PRO A 122 8.73 3.03 6.56
N ALA A 123 9.75 2.62 7.31
CA ALA A 123 10.93 1.94 6.76
C ALA A 123 10.59 0.77 5.80
N PRO A 124 9.61 -0.12 6.09
CA PRO A 124 9.25 -1.19 5.17
C PRO A 124 8.73 -0.68 3.82
N LEU A 125 7.97 0.41 3.81
CA LEU A 125 7.43 1.01 2.60
C LEU A 125 8.53 1.69 1.78
N LYS A 126 9.48 2.35 2.45
CA LYS A 126 10.69 2.87 1.81
C LYS A 126 11.54 1.73 1.21
N SER A 127 11.63 0.58 1.88
CA SER A 127 12.32 -0.59 1.34
C SER A 127 11.60 -1.21 0.13
N LEU A 128 10.27 -1.11 0.04
CA LEU A 128 9.54 -1.50 -1.17
C LEU A 128 9.87 -0.55 -2.33
N LEU A 129 9.82 0.77 -2.06
CA LEU A 129 10.19 1.80 -3.03
C LEU A 129 11.64 1.63 -3.53
N ASP A 130 12.59 1.32 -2.65
CA ASP A 130 14.00 1.10 -3.06
C ASP A 130 14.16 -0.13 -3.97
N ARG A 131 13.30 -1.14 -3.83
CA ARG A 131 13.31 -2.31 -4.71
C ARG A 131 12.76 -2.03 -6.11
N THR A 132 12.15 -0.87 -6.35
CA THR A 132 11.74 -0.46 -7.71
C THR A 132 12.86 0.25 -8.47
N LEU A 133 14.03 0.51 -7.86
CA LEU A 133 15.18 1.14 -8.54
C LEU A 133 15.59 0.45 -9.86
N PRO A 134 15.57 -0.90 -9.99
CA PRO A 134 15.87 -1.57 -11.26
C PRO A 134 14.92 -1.22 -12.42
N LEU A 135 13.76 -0.62 -12.16
CA LEU A 135 12.86 -0.11 -13.21
C LEU A 135 13.35 1.18 -13.86
N SER A 136 14.41 1.79 -13.31
CA SER A 136 15.11 2.93 -13.88
C SER A 136 16.45 2.49 -14.46
N SER A 137 16.94 3.20 -15.48
CA SER A 137 18.29 3.02 -16.02
C SER A 137 19.27 4.01 -15.40
N MET A 138 20.58 3.77 -15.54
CA MET A 138 21.60 4.73 -15.11
C MET A 138 21.67 5.97 -16.02
N ALA A 139 21.05 5.95 -17.20
CA ALA A 139 20.96 7.12 -18.06
C ALA A 139 20.11 8.19 -17.37
N MET A 140 20.50 9.46 -17.53
CA MET A 140 19.78 10.60 -16.98
C MET A 140 19.39 11.57 -18.09
N HIS A 141 18.27 12.25 -17.91
CA HIS A 141 17.91 13.42 -18.70
C HIS A 141 17.64 14.62 -17.80
N LYS A 142 17.62 15.82 -18.37
CA LYS A 142 17.27 17.06 -17.67
C LYS A 142 15.77 17.32 -17.80
N VAL A 143 15.08 17.55 -16.69
CA VAL A 143 13.66 17.94 -16.62
C VAL A 143 13.58 19.22 -15.80
N GLY A 144 13.26 20.35 -16.45
CA GLY A 144 13.35 21.66 -15.80
C GLY A 144 14.75 21.92 -15.24
N ASP A 145 14.86 22.18 -13.94
CA ASP A 145 16.12 22.44 -13.24
C ASP A 145 16.72 21.22 -12.51
N ARG A 146 16.16 20.02 -12.72
CA ARG A 146 16.63 18.78 -12.09
C ARG A 146 17.01 17.71 -13.12
N TYR A 147 17.63 16.63 -12.61
CA TYR A 147 17.89 15.41 -13.35
C TYR A 147 17.00 14.27 -12.84
N GLU A 148 16.61 13.41 -13.77
CA GLU A 148 15.83 12.21 -13.51
C GLU A 148 16.45 11.03 -14.28
N HIS A 149 16.37 9.84 -13.70
CA HIS A 149 16.81 8.61 -14.37
C HIS A 149 15.78 8.21 -15.43
N VAL A 150 16.25 7.79 -16.60
CA VAL A 150 15.36 7.35 -17.69
C VAL A 150 14.75 6.00 -17.29
N GLY A 151 13.42 5.94 -17.23
CA GLY A 151 12.67 4.72 -16.97
C GLY A 151 12.97 3.64 -18.02
N GLN A 152 13.04 2.38 -17.59
CA GLN A 152 13.24 1.24 -18.50
C GLN A 152 11.94 0.79 -19.18
N ARG A 153 10.80 1.36 -18.76
CA ARG A 153 9.46 1.09 -19.29
C ARG A 153 8.62 2.36 -19.23
N ASP A 154 7.51 2.33 -19.96
CA ASP A 154 6.47 3.35 -19.86
C ASP A 154 5.60 3.09 -18.63
N PHE A 155 5.46 4.11 -17.80
CA PHE A 155 4.65 4.13 -16.59
C PHE A 155 3.63 5.28 -16.62
N THR A 156 3.45 5.93 -17.77
CA THR A 156 2.61 7.13 -17.89
C THR A 156 1.12 6.85 -17.76
N HIS A 157 0.70 5.58 -17.91
CA HIS A 157 -0.66 5.12 -17.66
C HIS A 157 -1.01 4.98 -16.18
N LEU A 158 -0.01 4.87 -15.30
CA LEU A 158 -0.23 4.66 -13.87
C LEU A 158 -0.78 5.91 -13.19
N HIS A 159 -1.80 5.72 -12.37
CA HIS A 159 -2.28 6.67 -11.39
C HIS A 159 -1.76 6.30 -9.99
N TYR A 160 -1.33 7.30 -9.24
CA TYR A 160 -0.78 7.10 -7.89
C TYR A 160 -1.66 7.78 -6.86
N VAL A 161 -2.02 7.08 -5.80
CA VAL A 161 -2.78 7.70 -4.68
C VAL A 161 -1.98 7.57 -3.42
N MET A 162 -1.67 8.68 -2.75
CA MET A 162 -1.10 8.69 -1.41
C MET A 162 -2.22 8.95 -0.40
N ILE A 163 -2.36 8.08 0.60
CA ILE A 163 -3.21 8.30 1.77
C ILE A 163 -2.33 8.21 3.01
N CYS A 164 -1.98 9.35 3.58
CA CYS A 164 -1.05 9.42 4.70
C CYS A 164 -1.75 9.95 5.94
N GLY A 165 -1.86 9.12 6.98
CA GLY A 165 -2.49 9.49 8.25
C GLY A 165 -1.47 9.88 9.30
N CYS A 166 -1.77 10.84 10.18
CA CYS A 166 -0.90 11.16 11.32
C CYS A 166 -1.67 11.32 12.62
N GLY A 167 -0.95 11.24 13.74
CA GLY A 167 -1.49 11.49 15.07
C GLY A 167 -1.51 12.96 15.50
N PHE A 168 -1.19 13.91 14.60
CA PHE A 168 -1.21 15.34 14.89
C PHE A 168 -2.59 15.96 14.61
N PRO A 169 -2.93 17.09 15.26
CA PRO A 169 -4.23 17.74 15.09
C PRO A 169 -4.44 18.38 13.71
N ASN A 170 -3.39 18.58 12.92
CA ASN A 170 -3.49 19.22 11.61
C ASN A 170 -2.37 18.76 10.64
N SER A 171 -2.50 19.13 9.37
CA SER A 171 -1.55 18.75 8.32
C SER A 171 -0.40 19.73 8.07
N LYS A 172 -0.45 20.95 8.62
CA LYS A 172 0.53 22.00 8.37
C LYS A 172 1.85 21.67 9.07
N GLN A 173 2.96 21.79 8.34
CA GLN A 173 4.32 21.50 8.80
C GLN A 173 4.56 20.04 9.24
N ASN A 174 3.65 19.12 8.90
CA ASN A 174 3.74 17.71 9.26
C ASN A 174 3.94 16.82 8.02
N PHE A 175 3.23 17.08 6.93
CA PHE A 175 3.21 16.18 5.76
C PHE A 175 4.13 16.61 4.62
N GLU A 176 4.63 17.85 4.62
CA GLU A 176 5.36 18.45 3.52
C GLU A 176 6.55 17.58 3.04
N PRO A 177 7.38 16.99 3.93
CA PRO A 177 8.47 16.12 3.48
C PRO A 177 7.97 14.83 2.81
N ALA A 178 6.92 14.20 3.36
CA ALA A 178 6.31 13.00 2.77
C ALA A 178 5.65 13.29 1.41
N VAL A 179 4.95 14.43 1.30
CA VAL A 179 4.33 14.91 0.06
C VAL A 179 5.39 15.20 -0.99
N ALA A 180 6.46 15.92 -0.62
CA ALA A 180 7.55 16.24 -1.53
C ALA A 180 8.25 14.97 -2.02
N GLN A 181 8.57 14.04 -1.12
CA GLN A 181 9.13 12.74 -1.48
C GLN A 181 8.23 12.00 -2.47
N PHE A 182 6.92 11.91 -2.18
CA PHE A 182 5.96 11.21 -3.04
C PHE A 182 5.89 11.82 -4.45
N LYS A 183 5.82 13.14 -4.55
CA LYS A 183 5.81 13.85 -5.85
C LYS A 183 7.12 13.67 -6.63
N LEU A 184 8.26 13.55 -5.95
CA LEU A 184 9.54 13.29 -6.61
C LEU A 184 9.65 11.85 -7.11
N CYS A 185 9.05 10.89 -6.41
CA CYS A 185 9.00 9.49 -6.82
C CYS A 185 7.95 9.22 -7.91
N PHE A 186 6.83 9.93 -7.86
CA PHE A 186 5.67 9.76 -8.75
C PHE A 186 5.25 11.13 -9.32
N PRO A 187 6.01 11.68 -10.29
CA PRO A 187 5.83 13.06 -10.74
C PRO A 187 4.52 13.33 -11.47
N ASN A 188 3.90 12.29 -12.05
CA ASN A 188 2.68 12.39 -12.84
C ASN A 188 1.51 11.66 -12.17
N ASN A 189 0.28 12.03 -12.54
CA ASN A 189 -0.97 11.31 -12.21
C ASN A 189 -1.14 10.94 -10.72
N HIS A 190 -0.68 11.81 -9.81
CA HIS A 190 -0.79 11.56 -8.37
C HIS A 190 -1.96 12.31 -7.73
N THR A 191 -2.61 11.66 -6.76
CA THR A 191 -3.61 12.25 -5.86
C THR A 191 -3.16 12.03 -4.42
N ILE A 192 -3.17 13.06 -3.60
CA ILE A 192 -2.58 13.02 -2.25
C ILE A 192 -3.62 13.43 -1.21
N LEU A 193 -3.88 12.53 -0.26
CA LEU A 193 -4.77 12.71 0.87
C LEU A 193 -3.93 12.66 2.15
N THR A 194 -3.84 13.79 2.85
CA THR A 194 -3.25 13.89 4.19
C THR A 194 -4.35 13.89 5.23
N VAL A 195 -4.29 12.94 6.17
CA VAL A 195 -5.35 12.71 7.16
C VAL A 195 -4.79 13.01 8.55
N PRO A 196 -5.02 14.21 9.10
CA PRO A 196 -4.70 14.49 10.49
C PRO A 196 -5.62 13.67 11.41
N GLU A 197 -5.24 13.56 12.69
CA GLU A 197 -6.06 12.94 13.73
C GLU A 197 -6.48 11.48 13.44
N SER A 198 -5.72 10.77 12.59
CA SER A 198 -6.07 9.44 12.12
C SER A 198 -6.24 8.38 13.23
N PRO A 199 -5.60 8.48 14.42
CA PRO A 199 -5.90 7.57 15.52
C PRO A 199 -7.37 7.59 15.99
N MET A 200 -8.12 8.68 15.77
CA MET A 200 -9.53 8.74 16.16
C MET A 200 -10.40 7.70 15.46
N PHE A 201 -10.02 7.23 14.27
CA PHE A 201 -10.76 6.16 13.58
C PHE A 201 -10.75 4.83 14.34
N ASN A 202 -9.81 4.66 15.29
CA ASN A 202 -9.74 3.49 16.17
C ASN A 202 -10.43 3.72 17.54
N ALA A 203 -10.97 4.93 17.80
CA ALA A 203 -11.60 5.30 19.06
C ALA A 203 -13.14 5.31 18.92
N PRO A 204 -13.87 4.40 19.59
CA PRO A 204 -15.34 4.37 19.54
C PRO A 204 -16.00 5.69 19.95
N GLU A 205 -15.41 6.41 20.90
CA GLU A 205 -15.90 7.69 21.42
C GLU A 205 -15.84 8.81 20.38
N ALA A 206 -15.00 8.67 19.35
CA ALA A 206 -14.84 9.64 18.27
C ALA A 206 -15.77 9.37 17.07
N GLN A 207 -16.62 8.34 17.12
CA GLN A 207 -17.51 7.96 16.00
C GLN A 207 -18.39 9.12 15.50
N THR A 208 -18.80 10.02 16.38
CA THR A 208 -19.62 11.19 16.04
C THR A 208 -18.96 12.11 15.02
N VAL A 209 -17.62 12.14 14.97
CA VAL A 209 -16.85 12.95 14.01
C VAL A 209 -16.18 12.10 12.93
N THR A 210 -15.80 10.86 13.24
CA THR A 210 -15.11 9.98 12.29
C THR A 210 -16.06 9.31 11.28
N MET A 211 -17.28 8.94 11.66
CA MET A 211 -18.23 8.31 10.72
C MET A 211 -18.66 9.28 9.60
N PRO A 212 -19.04 10.55 9.87
CA PRO A 212 -19.29 11.51 8.80
C PRO A 212 -18.08 11.71 7.87
N ARG A 213 -16.86 11.66 8.43
CA ARG A 213 -15.63 11.75 7.64
C ARG A 213 -15.43 10.53 6.74
N LEU A 214 -15.69 9.30 7.24
CA LEU A 214 -15.59 8.08 6.43
C LEU A 214 -16.57 8.09 5.25
N GLU A 215 -17.78 8.59 5.42
CA GLU A 215 -18.73 8.70 4.30
C GLU A 215 -18.23 9.64 3.20
N LYS A 216 -17.56 10.74 3.57
CA LYS A 216 -16.92 11.64 2.61
C LYS A 216 -15.72 11.00 1.91
N ILE A 217 -14.95 10.18 2.63
CA ILE A 217 -13.86 9.40 2.03
C ILE A 217 -14.40 8.36 1.05
N LYS A 218 -15.52 7.70 1.36
CA LYS A 218 -16.20 6.78 0.42
C LYS A 218 -16.69 7.52 -0.82
N GLU A 219 -17.27 8.70 -0.65
CA GLU A 219 -17.67 9.56 -1.77
C GLU A 219 -16.46 9.99 -2.62
N ALA A 220 -15.35 10.35 -2.00
CA ALA A 220 -14.10 10.65 -2.70
C ALA A 220 -13.60 9.44 -3.49
N GLY A 221 -13.71 8.23 -2.93
CA GLY A 221 -13.40 6.98 -3.62
C GLY A 221 -14.27 6.74 -4.86
N LYS A 222 -15.57 7.03 -4.79
CA LYS A 222 -16.49 6.94 -5.95
C LYS A 222 -16.10 7.94 -7.04
N GLN A 223 -15.89 9.21 -6.68
CA GLN A 223 -15.44 10.22 -7.65
C GLN A 223 -14.12 9.83 -8.31
N PHE A 224 -13.18 9.30 -7.51
CA PHE A 224 -11.90 8.86 -8.04
C PHE A 224 -12.05 7.65 -8.99
N ALA A 225 -12.90 6.68 -8.67
CA ALA A 225 -13.15 5.53 -9.54
C ALA A 225 -13.80 5.93 -10.88
N GLU A 226 -14.66 6.95 -10.89
CA GLU A 226 -15.38 7.38 -12.11
C GLU A 226 -14.54 8.25 -13.04
N ARG A 227 -13.69 9.12 -12.48
CA ARG A 227 -13.01 10.18 -13.26
C ARG A 227 -11.56 10.44 -12.86
N LEU A 228 -10.97 9.60 -12.01
CA LEU A 228 -9.59 9.72 -11.52
C LEU A 228 -9.29 11.07 -10.85
N ALA A 229 -10.32 11.70 -10.29
CA ALA A 229 -10.26 13.02 -9.68
C ALA A 229 -11.29 13.19 -8.57
N ILE A 230 -10.89 13.89 -7.50
CA ILE A 230 -11.75 14.28 -6.38
C ILE A 230 -11.98 15.79 -6.48
N SER A 231 -13.20 16.26 -6.28
CA SER A 231 -13.50 17.70 -6.33
C SER A 231 -12.77 18.46 -5.21
N ASP A 232 -12.28 19.67 -5.50
CA ASP A 232 -11.53 20.50 -4.55
C ASP A 232 -12.26 20.70 -3.21
N GLY A 233 -13.56 20.97 -3.24
CA GLY A 233 -14.36 21.14 -2.02
C GLY A 233 -14.37 19.89 -1.14
N LEU A 234 -14.56 18.71 -1.74
CA LEU A 234 -14.51 17.44 -1.02
C LEU A 234 -13.09 17.13 -0.52
N MET A 235 -12.06 17.42 -1.32
CA MET A 235 -10.66 17.25 -0.92
C MET A 235 -10.31 18.12 0.29
N GLN A 236 -10.69 19.39 0.25
CA GLN A 236 -10.48 20.32 1.37
C GLN A 236 -11.20 19.84 2.63
N GLU A 237 -12.42 19.31 2.48
CA GLU A 237 -13.17 18.78 3.60
C GLU A 237 -12.52 17.52 4.18
N ILE A 238 -12.18 16.50 3.37
CA ILE A 238 -11.61 15.24 3.88
C ILE A 238 -10.18 15.38 4.46
N THR A 239 -9.47 16.47 4.15
CA THR A 239 -8.12 16.74 4.66
C THR A 239 -8.08 17.76 5.81
N SER A 240 -9.23 18.36 6.15
CA SER A 240 -9.37 19.26 7.30
C SER A 240 -9.39 18.51 8.64
N PRO A 241 -9.01 19.15 9.76
CA PRO A 241 -9.26 18.59 11.09
C PRO A 241 -10.75 18.28 11.30
N MET A 242 -11.05 17.16 11.95
CA MET A 242 -12.40 16.74 12.33
C MET A 242 -12.88 17.45 13.60
N ILE A 243 -11.97 17.86 14.49
CA ILE A 243 -12.24 18.63 15.71
C ILE A 243 -11.25 19.80 15.85
N PRO A 244 -11.49 20.77 16.76
CA PRO A 244 -10.52 21.81 17.05
C PRO A 244 -9.16 21.25 17.51
N GLU A 245 -8.06 21.83 17.02
CA GLU A 245 -6.71 21.34 17.28
C GLU A 245 -6.37 21.27 18.78
N GLU A 246 -6.78 22.28 19.55
CA GLU A 246 -6.59 22.33 21.00
C GLU A 246 -7.36 21.23 21.73
N GLN A 247 -8.56 20.90 21.24
CA GLN A 247 -9.38 19.83 21.79
C GLN A 247 -8.71 18.47 21.56
N TYR A 248 -8.24 18.20 20.34
CA TYR A 248 -7.52 16.97 20.03
C TYR A 248 -6.24 16.85 20.88
N ALA A 249 -5.45 17.92 20.97
CA ALA A 249 -4.24 17.94 21.78
C ALA A 249 -4.52 17.69 23.28
N ALA A 250 -5.59 18.29 23.82
CA ALA A 250 -6.01 18.07 25.21
C ALA A 250 -6.41 16.61 25.47
N ILE A 251 -7.14 15.97 24.54
CA ILE A 251 -7.52 14.55 24.64
C ILE A 251 -6.25 13.68 24.69
N VAL A 252 -5.36 13.84 23.72
CA VAL A 252 -4.13 13.02 23.62
C VAL A 252 -3.22 13.21 24.84
N ASN A 253 -3.00 14.46 25.26
CA ASN A 253 -2.12 14.76 26.39
C ASN A 253 -2.75 14.43 27.75
N GLY A 254 -4.07 14.47 27.87
CA GLY A 254 -4.79 14.07 29.08
C GLY A 254 -4.65 12.59 29.43
N SER A 255 -4.29 11.76 28.44
CA SER A 255 -3.96 10.33 28.60
C SER A 255 -2.51 10.05 29.00
N VAL A 256 -1.63 11.07 29.03
CA VAL A 256 -0.23 10.92 29.42
C VAL A 256 -0.10 11.22 30.93
N ARG A 257 0.17 10.19 31.73
CA ARG A 257 0.55 10.31 33.15
C ARG A 257 2.05 10.19 33.33
#